data_AF-A0A354UR76-F1
#
_entry.id   AF-A0A354UR76-F1
#
_cell.length_a   1.000
_cell.length_b   1.000
_cell.length_c   1.000
_cell.angle_alpha   90.00
_cell.angle_beta   90.00
_cell.angle_gamma   90.00
#
_symmetry.space_group_name_H-M   'P 1'
#
loop_
_entity.id
_entity.type
_entity.pdbx_description
1 polymer ?
#
loop_
_entity_poly.entity_id
_entity_poly.type
_entity_poly.pdbx_seq_one_letter_code
_entity_poly.pdbx_strand_id
1 'polypeptide(L)'
;ITDVSEIIADSLDEDLDVSRIDEVEKRLDEINSLKSKYGASWQDIEDKKAALQTEYDYLIDGDAAVERITAEIKKLTGEYDMICDELTEARKKTFYSFNGELTERLKKLGMPSAKFDALFERTESAGVNGKDKVTFLFTANKGEELKPLSKVISGGELSRLMLAFKAVTASSFTADTFI
;
A
#
# COMPACT_ATOMS: atom_id res chain seq x y z
N ILE A 1 -22.74 -62.58 -62.27
CA ILE A 1 -21.87 -62.06 -61.18
C ILE A 1 -22.44 -60.71 -60.77
N THR A 2 -23.69 -60.70 -60.35
CA THR A 2 -24.49 -59.49 -60.04
C THR A 2 -25.30 -59.73 -58.77
N ASP A 3 -24.81 -60.61 -57.90
CA ASP A 3 -25.61 -61.19 -56.80
C ASP A 3 -24.79 -61.31 -55.50
N VAL A 4 -23.62 -60.67 -55.44
CA VAL A 4 -22.79 -60.62 -54.22
C VAL A 4 -22.67 -59.17 -53.75
N SER A 5 -22.60 -58.22 -54.68
CA SER A 5 -22.65 -56.79 -54.39
C SER A 5 -24.01 -56.35 -53.85
N GLU A 6 -25.10 -56.96 -54.34
CA GLU A 6 -26.47 -56.62 -53.94
C GLU A 6 -26.77 -57.21 -52.55
N ILE A 7 -26.37 -58.46 -52.28
CA ILE A 7 -26.50 -59.08 -50.95
C ILE A 7 -25.63 -58.39 -49.88
N ILE A 8 -24.45 -57.90 -50.24
CA ILE A 8 -23.60 -57.12 -49.30
C ILE A 8 -24.22 -55.74 -49.03
N ALA A 9 -24.81 -55.09 -50.04
CA ALA A 9 -25.50 -53.81 -49.84
C ALA A 9 -26.77 -53.97 -48.98
N ASP A 10 -27.58 -55.01 -49.24
CA ASP A 10 -28.82 -55.30 -48.52
C ASP A 10 -28.54 -55.72 -47.05
N SER A 11 -27.46 -56.46 -46.81
CA SER A 11 -27.02 -56.84 -45.44
C SER A 11 -26.32 -55.72 -44.66
N LEU A 12 -25.95 -54.61 -45.31
CA LEU A 12 -25.43 -53.41 -44.66
C LEU A 12 -26.55 -52.43 -44.29
N ASP A 13 -27.69 -52.46 -44.98
CA ASP A 13 -28.80 -51.52 -44.77
C ASP A 13 -29.71 -51.87 -43.58
N GLU A 14 -29.80 -53.15 -43.18
CA GLU A 14 -30.76 -53.57 -42.14
C GLU A 14 -30.33 -53.34 -40.67
N ASP A 15 -29.09 -52.91 -40.39
CA ASP A 15 -28.61 -52.74 -39.00
C ASP A 15 -27.75 -51.47 -38.77
N LEU A 16 -27.77 -50.51 -39.71
CA LEU A 16 -27.13 -49.21 -39.50
C LEU A 16 -28.07 -48.27 -38.77
N ASP A 17 -27.99 -48.29 -37.43
CA ASP A 17 -28.64 -47.31 -36.58
C ASP A 17 -28.13 -45.90 -36.93
N VAL A 18 -28.93 -45.16 -37.71
CA VAL A 18 -28.63 -43.80 -38.17
C VAL A 18 -28.32 -42.87 -36.99
N SER A 19 -28.96 -43.08 -35.83
CA SER A 19 -28.67 -42.33 -34.61
C SER A 19 -27.23 -42.57 -34.13
N ARG A 20 -26.74 -43.79 -34.26
CA ARG A 20 -25.38 -44.17 -33.87
C ARG A 20 -24.34 -43.62 -34.86
N ILE A 21 -24.66 -43.52 -36.14
CA ILE A 21 -23.80 -42.87 -37.14
C ILE A 21 -23.64 -41.39 -36.80
N ASP A 22 -24.75 -40.68 -36.56
CA ASP A 22 -24.73 -39.26 -36.18
C ASP A 22 -23.93 -38.99 -34.89
N GLU A 23 -24.05 -39.87 -33.90
CA GLU A 23 -23.27 -39.79 -32.66
C GLU A 23 -21.76 -39.97 -32.91
N VAL A 24 -21.39 -40.91 -33.78
CA VAL A 24 -20.00 -41.19 -34.14
C VAL A 24 -19.40 -40.02 -34.92
N GLU A 25 -20.13 -39.45 -35.89
CA GLU A 25 -19.69 -38.28 -36.66
C GLU A 25 -19.46 -37.07 -35.77
N LYS A 26 -20.41 -36.75 -34.87
CA LYS A 26 -20.23 -35.66 -33.88
C LYS A 26 -18.99 -35.86 -33.02
N ARG A 27 -18.75 -37.08 -32.57
CA ARG A 27 -17.58 -37.40 -31.74
C ARG A 27 -16.27 -37.29 -32.53
N LEU A 28 -16.28 -37.66 -33.81
CA LEU A 28 -15.15 -37.45 -34.71
C LEU A 28 -14.85 -35.96 -34.91
N ASP A 29 -15.88 -35.13 -35.10
CA ASP A 29 -15.73 -33.68 -35.24
C ASP A 29 -15.16 -33.04 -33.98
N GLU A 30 -15.62 -33.45 -32.79
CA GLU A 30 -15.05 -33.01 -31.51
C GLU A 30 -13.56 -33.36 -31.41
N ILE A 31 -13.20 -34.61 -31.72
CA ILE A 31 -11.81 -35.08 -31.70
C ILE A 31 -10.96 -34.29 -32.70
N ASN A 32 -11.46 -34.05 -33.92
CA ASN A 32 -10.75 -33.31 -34.95
C ASN A 32 -10.55 -31.83 -34.55
N SER A 33 -11.55 -31.22 -33.91
CA SER A 33 -11.44 -29.86 -33.36
C SER A 33 -10.37 -29.78 -32.27
N LEU A 34 -10.34 -30.75 -31.36
CA LEU A 34 -9.32 -30.84 -30.31
C LEU A 34 -7.93 -31.03 -30.91
N LYS A 35 -7.80 -31.91 -31.92
CA LYS A 35 -6.53 -32.13 -32.60
C LYS A 35 -6.03 -30.87 -33.32
N SER A 36 -6.92 -30.15 -34.01
CA SER A 36 -6.57 -28.91 -34.69
C SER A 36 -6.13 -27.80 -33.73
N LYS A 37 -6.64 -27.78 -32.49
CA LYS A 37 -6.33 -26.73 -31.50
C LYS A 37 -5.14 -27.06 -30.61
N TYR A 38 -4.95 -28.33 -30.26
CA TYR A 38 -4.05 -28.72 -29.17
C TYR A 38 -2.99 -29.75 -29.57
N GLY A 39 -3.05 -30.33 -30.78
CA GLY A 39 -1.98 -31.18 -31.33
C GLY A 39 -2.47 -32.41 -32.09
N ALA A 40 -1.62 -32.99 -32.92
CA ALA A 40 -2.03 -34.04 -33.87
C ALA A 40 -2.31 -35.40 -33.19
N SER A 41 -1.73 -35.66 -32.02
CA SER A 41 -1.88 -36.89 -31.26
C SER A 41 -2.67 -36.69 -29.96
N TRP A 42 -3.20 -37.78 -29.40
CA TRP A 42 -3.86 -37.75 -28.08
C TRP A 42 -2.89 -37.29 -26.98
N GLN A 43 -1.63 -37.69 -27.04
CA GLN A 43 -0.60 -37.29 -26.08
C GLN A 43 -0.37 -35.77 -26.12
N ASP A 44 -0.32 -35.16 -27.31
CA ASP A 44 -0.15 -33.70 -27.43
C ASP A 44 -1.28 -32.93 -26.73
N ILE A 45 -2.51 -33.44 -26.86
CA ILE A 45 -3.71 -32.84 -26.24
C ILE A 45 -3.66 -32.99 -24.72
N GLU A 46 -3.29 -34.17 -24.20
CA GLU A 46 -3.14 -34.39 -22.75
C GLU A 46 -2.03 -33.53 -22.15
N ASP A 47 -0.87 -33.46 -22.81
CA ASP A 47 0.25 -32.63 -22.37
C ASP A 47 -0.13 -31.15 -22.37
N LYS A 48 -0.86 -30.69 -23.40
CA LYS A 48 -1.35 -29.31 -23.47
C LYS A 48 -2.37 -29.00 -22.38
N LYS A 49 -3.28 -29.93 -22.10
CA LYS A 49 -4.25 -29.82 -20.99
C LYS A 49 -3.53 -29.70 -19.65
N ALA A 50 -2.54 -30.56 -19.38
CA ALA A 50 -1.77 -30.53 -18.14
C ALA A 50 -1.01 -29.20 -17.97
N ALA A 51 -0.41 -28.69 -19.06
CA ALA A 51 0.26 -27.39 -19.06
C ALA A 51 -0.71 -26.23 -18.77
N LEU A 52 -1.87 -26.22 -19.43
CA LEU A 52 -2.90 -25.19 -19.22
C LEU A 52 -3.50 -25.26 -17.81
N GLN A 53 -3.70 -26.46 -17.26
CA GLN A 53 -4.17 -26.62 -15.88
C GLN A 53 -3.14 -26.07 -14.89
N THR A 54 -1.86 -26.36 -15.09
CA THR A 54 -0.78 -25.82 -14.24
C THR A 54 -0.72 -24.30 -14.30
N GLU A 55 -0.85 -23.72 -15.49
CA GLU A 55 -0.90 -22.26 -15.68
C GLU A 55 -2.14 -21.63 -15.01
N TYR A 56 -3.29 -22.26 -15.16
CA TYR A 56 -4.54 -21.82 -14.53
C TYR A 56 -4.46 -21.83 -13.00
N ASP A 57 -3.98 -22.93 -12.42
CA ASP A 57 -3.84 -23.07 -10.96
C ASP A 57 -2.85 -22.02 -10.43
N TYR A 58 -1.74 -21.79 -11.13
CA TYR A 58 -0.78 -20.73 -10.79
C TYR A 58 -1.39 -19.33 -10.81
N LEU A 59 -2.21 -19.02 -11.82
CA LEU A 59 -2.89 -17.72 -11.92
C LEU A 59 -3.90 -17.52 -10.79
N ILE A 60 -4.72 -18.54 -10.49
CA ILE A 60 -5.68 -18.47 -9.39
C ILE A 60 -5.00 -18.26 -8.04
N ASP A 61 -3.95 -19.03 -7.77
CA ASP A 61 -3.19 -18.88 -6.53
C ASP A 61 -2.56 -17.48 -6.43
N GLY A 62 -2.11 -16.94 -7.57
CA GLY A 62 -1.63 -15.57 -7.70
C GLY A 62 -2.69 -14.53 -7.35
N ASP A 63 -3.88 -14.63 -7.92
CA ASP A 63 -4.99 -13.70 -7.66
C ASP A 63 -5.42 -13.74 -6.19
N ALA A 64 -5.55 -14.93 -5.62
CA ALA A 64 -5.86 -15.10 -4.20
C ALA A 64 -4.77 -14.50 -3.30
N ALA A 65 -3.49 -14.64 -3.68
CA ALA A 65 -2.39 -14.02 -2.95
C ALA A 65 -2.42 -12.49 -3.04
N VAL A 66 -2.71 -11.92 -4.22
CA VAL A 66 -2.84 -10.47 -4.43
C VAL A 66 -3.97 -9.91 -3.59
N GLU A 67 -5.14 -10.55 -3.55
CA GLU A 67 -6.27 -10.11 -2.75
C GLU A 67 -5.93 -10.10 -1.25
N ARG A 68 -5.32 -11.18 -0.76
CA ARG A 68 -4.87 -11.30 0.64
C ARG A 68 -3.86 -10.23 1.01
N ILE A 69 -2.80 -10.04 0.22
CA ILE A 69 -1.75 -9.05 0.48
C ILE A 69 -2.34 -7.64 0.41
N THR A 70 -3.24 -7.36 -0.53
CA THR A 70 -3.89 -6.05 -0.64
C THR A 70 -4.75 -5.75 0.60
N ALA A 71 -5.50 -6.73 1.10
CA ALA A 71 -6.26 -6.60 2.33
C ALA A 71 -5.36 -6.35 3.55
N GLU A 72 -4.22 -7.04 3.63
CA GLU A 72 -3.24 -6.88 4.69
C GLU A 72 -2.58 -5.49 4.64
N ILE A 73 -2.17 -5.00 3.47
CA ILE A 73 -1.65 -3.63 3.28
C ILE A 73 -2.66 -2.60 3.76
N LYS A 74 -3.94 -2.75 3.38
CA LYS A 74 -5.01 -1.83 3.80
C LYS A 74 -5.19 -1.83 5.32
N LYS A 75 -5.19 -3.01 5.94
CA LYS A 75 -5.28 -3.16 7.39
C LYS A 75 -4.11 -2.48 8.10
N LEU A 76 -2.87 -2.83 7.71
CA LEU A 76 -1.65 -2.30 8.33
C LEU A 76 -1.53 -0.78 8.12
N THR A 77 -1.96 -0.27 6.97
CA THR A 77 -2.01 1.18 6.71
C THR A 77 -2.97 1.88 7.68
N GLY A 78 -4.15 1.31 7.92
CA GLY A 78 -5.11 1.85 8.88
C GLY A 78 -4.58 1.85 10.31
N GLU A 79 -3.95 0.75 10.74
CA GLU A 79 -3.30 0.67 12.06
C GLU A 79 -2.18 1.70 12.21
N TYR A 80 -1.34 1.86 11.17
CA TYR A 80 -0.29 2.87 11.16
C TYR A 80 -0.84 4.30 11.23
N ASP A 81 -1.93 4.59 10.52
CA ASP A 81 -2.57 5.91 10.55
C ASP A 81 -3.13 6.26 11.94
N MET A 82 -3.76 5.30 12.61
CA MET A 82 -4.22 5.47 14.00
C MET A 82 -3.06 5.79 14.95
N ILE A 83 -1.96 5.04 14.86
CA ILE A 83 -0.76 5.29 15.68
C ILE A 83 -0.17 6.67 15.37
N CYS A 84 -0.18 7.09 14.11
CA CYS A 84 0.27 8.42 13.73
C CYS A 84 -0.60 9.51 14.35
N ASP A 85 -1.92 9.34 14.39
CA ASP A 85 -2.83 10.32 15.00
C ASP A 85 -2.61 10.44 16.51
N GLU A 86 -2.42 9.32 17.20
CA GLU A 86 -2.04 9.31 18.62
C GLU A 86 -0.72 10.05 18.86
N LEU A 87 0.28 9.82 18.00
CA LEU A 87 1.57 10.50 18.05
C LEU A 87 1.43 12.01 17.81
N THR A 88 0.61 12.43 16.83
CA THR A 88 0.32 13.84 16.55
C THR A 88 -0.28 14.52 17.79
N GLU A 89 -1.26 13.90 18.44
CA GLU A 89 -1.90 14.47 19.62
C GLU A 89 -0.96 14.51 20.84
N ALA A 90 -0.14 13.47 21.03
CA ALA A 90 0.89 13.45 22.07
C ALA A 90 1.92 14.58 21.86
N ARG A 91 2.32 14.83 20.61
CA ARG A 91 3.21 15.94 20.24
C ARG A 91 2.60 17.30 20.55
N LYS A 92 1.37 17.55 20.10
CA LYS A 92 0.66 18.82 20.37
C LYS A 92 0.53 19.07 21.87
N LYS A 93 0.08 18.07 22.62
CA LYS A 93 -0.09 18.17 24.08
C LYS A 93 1.23 18.52 24.78
N THR A 94 2.30 17.79 24.44
CA THR A 94 3.64 18.03 24.99
C THR A 94 4.15 19.42 24.63
N PHE A 95 3.98 19.82 23.37
CA PHE A 95 4.38 21.12 22.87
C PHE A 95 3.69 22.27 23.63
N TYR A 96 2.37 22.24 23.79
CA TYR A 96 1.65 23.33 24.44
C TYR A 96 1.98 23.44 25.95
N SER A 97 2.22 22.31 26.62
CA SER A 97 2.71 22.31 28.00
C SER A 97 4.10 22.97 28.07
N PHE A 98 5.02 22.54 27.21
CA PHE A 98 6.37 23.09 27.12
C PHE A 98 6.38 24.58 26.77
N ASN A 99 5.53 25.00 25.84
CA ASN A 99 5.46 26.38 25.33
C ASN A 99 5.04 27.37 26.42
N GLY A 100 4.15 26.97 27.34
CA GLY A 100 3.77 27.78 28.50
C GLY A 100 4.98 28.09 29.38
N GLU A 101 5.75 27.07 29.74
CA GLU A 101 6.97 27.23 30.55
C GLU A 101 8.04 28.04 29.83
N LEU A 102 8.24 27.78 28.53
CA LEU A 102 9.19 28.52 27.70
C LEU A 102 8.85 30.01 27.67
N THR A 103 7.58 30.34 27.43
CA THR A 103 7.10 31.73 27.36
C THR A 103 7.35 32.47 28.68
N GLU A 104 7.11 31.82 29.82
CA GLU A 104 7.42 32.41 31.14
C GLU A 104 8.91 32.66 31.35
N ARG A 105 9.79 31.79 30.83
CA ARG A 105 11.24 32.03 30.88
C ARG A 105 11.69 33.15 29.95
N LEU A 106 11.14 33.22 28.73
CA LEU A 106 11.46 34.29 27.78
C LEU A 106 11.09 35.67 28.33
N LYS A 107 9.96 35.79 29.05
CA LYS A 107 9.59 37.00 29.79
C LYS A 107 10.68 37.44 30.78
N LYS A 108 11.18 36.49 31.59
CA LYS A 108 12.25 36.75 32.58
C LYS A 108 13.59 37.12 31.93
N LEU A 109 13.83 36.69 30.69
CA LEU A 109 15.00 37.03 29.89
C LEU A 109 14.83 38.33 29.07
N GLY A 110 13.85 39.17 29.43
CA GLY A 110 13.65 40.48 28.80
C GLY A 110 12.93 40.44 27.45
N MET A 111 12.23 39.35 27.12
CA MET A 111 11.44 39.22 25.90
C MET A 111 9.95 39.01 26.23
N PRO A 112 9.26 40.00 26.84
CA PRO A 112 7.91 39.83 27.35
C PRO A 112 6.84 39.64 26.27
N SER A 113 7.16 40.06 25.03
CA SER A 113 6.26 39.95 23.87
C SER A 113 6.60 38.77 22.95
N ALA A 114 7.60 37.96 23.31
CA ALA A 114 7.99 36.83 22.49
C ALA A 114 6.88 35.77 22.45
N LYS A 115 6.70 35.17 21.28
CA LYS A 115 5.81 34.03 21.08
C LYS A 115 6.56 32.92 20.39
N PHE A 116 6.38 31.71 20.89
CA PHE A 116 6.85 30.49 20.28
C PHE A 116 5.64 29.63 19.96
N ASP A 117 5.63 29.01 18.79
CA ASP A 117 4.54 28.15 18.34
C ASP A 117 5.07 27.02 17.44
N ALA A 118 4.23 26.03 17.14
CA ALA A 118 4.57 24.95 16.22
C ALA A 118 3.42 24.71 15.25
N LEU A 119 3.77 24.67 13.96
CA LEU A 119 2.87 24.25 12.91
C LEU A 119 3.03 22.74 12.69
N PHE A 120 1.92 22.00 12.81
CA PHE A 120 1.86 20.56 12.57
C PHE A 120 1.12 20.31 11.25
N GLU A 121 1.82 19.83 10.23
CA GLU A 121 1.25 19.54 8.92
C GLU A 121 1.26 18.04 8.67
N ARG A 122 0.12 17.47 8.24
CA ARG A 122 0.06 16.06 7.86
C ARG A 122 0.83 15.85 6.55
N THR A 123 1.63 14.80 6.48
CA THR A 123 2.33 14.38 5.27
C THR A 123 1.58 13.24 4.60
N GLU A 124 1.62 13.22 3.26
CA GLU A 124 1.02 12.16 2.45
C GLU A 124 1.74 10.81 2.66
N SER A 125 3.06 10.84 2.80
CA SER A 125 3.87 9.63 2.98
C SER A 125 4.00 9.25 4.46
N ALA A 126 3.91 7.94 4.70
CA ALA A 126 4.34 7.32 5.95
C ALA A 126 5.86 7.45 6.09
N GLY A 127 6.31 7.89 7.26
CA GLY A 127 7.73 7.99 7.60
C GLY A 127 8.05 7.28 8.92
N VAL A 128 9.34 7.09 9.20
CA VAL A 128 9.80 6.53 10.49
C VAL A 128 9.38 7.39 11.70
N ASN A 129 9.07 8.68 11.46
CA ASN A 129 8.66 9.64 12.48
C ASN A 129 7.14 9.91 12.47
N GLY A 130 6.34 9.02 11.87
CA GLY A 130 4.91 9.23 11.64
C GLY A 130 4.63 10.12 10.44
N LYS A 131 3.45 10.73 10.41
CA LYS A 131 2.93 11.55 9.30
C LYS A 131 2.87 13.05 9.61
N ASP A 132 3.67 13.56 10.53
CA ASP A 132 3.72 14.99 10.81
C ASP A 132 5.02 15.61 10.32
N LYS A 133 4.89 16.75 9.64
CA LYS A 133 5.96 17.74 9.49
C LYS A 133 5.73 18.84 10.52
N VAL A 134 6.67 18.96 11.46
CA VAL A 134 6.61 19.98 12.52
C VAL A 134 7.54 21.13 12.18
N THR A 135 7.00 22.34 12.11
CA THR A 135 7.77 23.57 11.89
C THR A 135 7.65 24.48 13.11
N PHE A 136 8.76 24.73 13.81
CA PHE A 136 8.79 25.68 14.92
C PHE A 136 8.80 27.13 14.43
N LEU A 137 7.92 27.92 15.01
CA LEU A 137 7.69 29.32 14.71
C LEU A 137 8.06 30.19 15.91
N PHE A 138 8.64 31.36 15.65
CA PHE A 138 9.04 32.30 16.69
C PHE A 138 8.89 33.75 16.23
N THR A 139 8.62 34.61 17.20
CA THR A 139 8.74 36.06 17.07
C THR A 139 9.17 36.63 18.42
N ALA A 140 10.07 37.62 18.41
CA ALA A 140 10.56 38.25 19.63
C ALA A 140 9.74 39.49 20.03
N ASN A 141 9.16 40.17 19.04
CA ASN A 141 8.60 41.51 19.19
C ASN A 141 7.08 41.53 19.04
N LYS A 142 6.44 42.46 19.75
CA LYS A 142 5.00 42.68 19.63
C LYS A 142 4.67 43.23 18.24
N GLY A 143 3.72 42.60 17.55
CA GLY A 143 3.26 43.04 16.24
C GLY A 143 4.03 42.46 15.05
N GLU A 144 5.12 41.72 15.31
CA GLU A 144 5.77 40.91 14.28
C GLU A 144 5.05 39.56 14.10
N GLU A 145 4.98 39.09 12.86
CA GLU A 145 4.41 37.80 12.51
C GLU A 145 5.29 36.65 13.02
N LEU A 146 4.66 35.53 13.39
CA LEU A 146 5.35 34.28 13.69
C LEU A 146 6.03 33.76 12.41
N LYS A 147 7.34 33.55 12.48
CA LYS A 147 8.13 33.07 11.35
C LYS A 147 8.87 31.78 11.72
N PRO A 148 9.16 30.90 10.74
CA PRO A 148 10.04 29.76 10.97
C PRO A 148 11.34 30.20 11.63
N LEU A 149 11.84 29.42 12.60
CA LEU A 149 13.09 29.73 13.32
C LEU A 149 14.27 30.00 12.37
N SER A 150 14.33 29.28 11.24
CA SER A 150 15.35 29.47 10.20
C SER A 150 15.36 30.87 9.56
N LYS A 151 14.28 31.64 9.71
CA LYS A 151 14.13 33.00 9.18
C LYS A 151 14.26 34.09 10.25
N VAL A 152 14.58 33.73 11.50
CA VAL A 152 14.79 34.71 12.59
C VAL A 152 16.23 35.21 12.53
N ILE A 153 16.41 36.51 12.32
CA ILE A 153 17.69 37.09 11.86
C ILE A 153 18.60 37.59 13.01
N SER A 154 18.08 37.81 14.23
CA SER A 154 18.88 38.34 15.34
C SER A 154 19.53 37.22 16.17
N GLY A 155 20.86 37.09 16.08
CA GLY A 155 21.62 36.09 16.84
C GLY A 155 21.50 36.22 18.38
N GLY A 156 21.22 37.42 18.88
CA GLY A 156 20.98 37.66 20.30
C GLY A 156 19.62 37.14 20.78
N GLU A 157 18.59 37.22 19.95
CA GLU A 157 17.26 36.67 20.25
C GLU A 157 17.27 35.15 20.21
N LEU A 158 17.93 34.57 19.21
CA LEU A 158 18.09 33.13 19.11
C LEU A 158 18.87 32.56 20.32
N SER A 159 19.95 33.23 20.75
CA SER A 159 20.70 32.83 21.94
C SER A 159 19.84 32.82 23.21
N ARG A 160 19.00 33.85 23.40
CA ARG A 160 18.08 33.90 24.56
C ARG A 160 16.99 32.84 24.47
N LEU A 161 16.47 32.58 23.27
CA LEU A 161 15.52 31.50 23.04
C LEU A 161 16.13 30.14 23.40
N MET A 162 17.34 29.85 22.92
CA MET A 162 18.04 28.60 23.22
C MET A 162 18.38 28.47 24.71
N LEU A 163 18.74 29.56 25.36
CA LEU A 163 18.94 29.56 26.82
C LEU A 163 17.65 29.21 27.57
N ALA A 164 16.53 29.83 27.20
CA ALA A 164 15.22 29.50 27.78
C ALA A 164 14.85 28.03 27.52
N PHE A 165 15.05 27.56 26.30
CA PHE A 165 14.80 26.19 25.88
C PHE A 165 15.60 25.19 26.72
N LYS A 166 16.92 25.39 26.83
CA LYS A 166 17.80 24.58 27.68
C LYS A 166 17.34 24.60 29.14
N ALA A 167 16.91 25.74 29.63
CA ALA A 167 16.50 25.87 31.02
C ALA A 167 15.17 25.15 31.34
N VAL A 168 14.21 25.11 30.40
CA VAL A 168 12.98 24.29 30.53
C VAL A 168 13.33 22.80 30.44
N THR A 169 14.12 22.42 29.44
CA THR A 169 14.46 21.02 29.16
C THR A 169 15.44 20.40 30.14
N ALA A 170 16.25 21.19 30.87
CA ALA A 170 17.20 20.69 31.87
C ALA A 170 16.54 19.87 33.00
N SER A 171 15.24 20.04 33.23
CA SER A 171 14.47 19.23 34.19
C SER A 171 14.13 17.83 33.66
N SER A 172 14.11 17.65 32.33
CA SER A 172 13.64 16.44 31.63
C SER A 172 14.74 15.75 30.82
N PHE A 173 15.83 16.45 30.48
CA PHE A 173 16.96 15.97 29.70
C PHE A 173 18.27 16.29 30.42
N THR A 174 18.94 15.25 30.93
CA THR A 174 20.39 15.26 31.17
C THR A 174 21.10 15.06 29.83
N ALA A 175 21.15 16.09 29.00
CA ALA A 175 21.95 16.07 27.78
C ALA A 175 23.07 17.12 27.87
N ASP A 176 24.31 16.66 27.74
CA ASP A 176 25.50 17.51 27.71
C ASP A 176 25.46 18.37 26.45
N THR A 177 25.22 19.67 26.65
CA THR A 177 25.50 20.78 25.74
C THR A 177 25.06 20.61 24.27
N PHE A 178 23.97 21.30 23.90
CA PHE A 178 23.67 21.60 22.49
C PHE A 178 24.77 22.53 21.93
N ILE A 179 25.55 22.02 20.97
CA ILE A 179 26.54 22.77 20.18
C ILE A 179 25.84 23.39 18.97
#